data_AF-K9P7C8-F1
#
_entry.id   AF-K9P7C8-F1
#
_cell.length_a   1.000
_cell.length_b   1.000
_cell.length_c   1.000
_cell.angle_alpha   90.00
_cell.angle_beta   90.00
_cell.angle_gamma   90.00
#
_symmetry.space_group_name_H-M   'P 1'
#
loop_
_entity.id
_entity.type
_entity.pdbx_description
1 polymer ?
#
loop_
_entity_poly.entity_id
_entity_poly.type
_entity_poly.pdbx_seq_one_letter_code
_entity_poly.pdbx_strand_id
1 'polypeptide(L)'
;MAARSKKLTLAEVKALIQTLLGKPELGEADLLAFAQTINGGAFKDPPPPKPKPPTATEIKNKVLAHFRCKTVTQLRKDKNFQLSMTGEEVALKTKDDWLVLYRRFIGIPANEQNLVDGPTVINGIDVLQHFRPWVVFGLDPKTATADEVREAFRRLIQQHHPDHGGDPRVAERLQTMKDSILALMP
;
A
#
# COMPACT_ATOMS: atom_id res chain seq x y z
N MET A 1 -13.40 6.32 15.21
CA MET A 1 -13.42 7.04 16.51
C MET A 1 -12.98 6.07 17.60
N ALA A 2 -11.91 6.36 18.33
CA ALA A 2 -11.50 5.50 19.44
C ALA A 2 -12.51 5.65 20.59
N ALA A 3 -13.14 4.55 21.02
CA ALA A 3 -13.97 4.56 22.21
C ALA A 3 -13.12 5.05 23.38
N ARG A 4 -13.48 6.19 23.98
CA ARG A 4 -12.86 6.67 25.22
C ARG A 4 -13.16 5.62 26.29
N SER A 5 -12.17 4.82 26.66
CA SER A 5 -12.32 3.92 27.79
C SER A 5 -12.54 4.76 29.05
N LYS A 6 -13.61 4.45 29.78
CA LYS A 6 -13.95 5.11 31.04
C LYS A 6 -12.81 4.82 32.03
N LYS A 7 -12.23 5.86 32.64
CA LYS A 7 -11.23 5.68 33.70
C LYS A 7 -11.92 5.04 34.92
N LEU A 8 -11.42 3.88 35.34
CA LEU A 8 -11.87 3.22 36.57
C LEU A 8 -11.40 4.03 37.79
N THR A 9 -12.26 4.08 38.80
CA THR A 9 -11.95 4.65 40.11
C THR A 9 -11.14 3.68 40.96
N LEU A 10 -10.43 4.20 41.95
CA LEU A 10 -9.63 3.37 42.88
C LEU A 10 -10.49 2.32 43.63
N ALA A 11 -11.75 2.64 43.91
CA ALA A 11 -12.69 1.70 44.54
C ALA A 11 -13.02 0.52 43.61
N GLU A 12 -13.30 0.79 42.33
CA GLU A 12 -13.58 -0.25 41.33
C GLU A 12 -12.37 -1.15 41.10
N VAL A 13 -11.15 -0.58 41.04
CA VAL A 13 -9.91 -1.36 40.92
C VAL A 13 -9.68 -2.26 42.14
N LYS A 14 -9.93 -1.76 43.36
CA LYS A 14 -9.81 -2.58 44.58
C LYS A 14 -10.79 -3.75 44.60
N ALA A 15 -12.03 -3.56 44.12
CA ALA A 15 -13.01 -4.64 44.01
C ALA A 15 -12.57 -5.73 43.02
N LEU A 16 -11.98 -5.34 41.88
CA LEU A 16 -11.40 -6.29 40.92
C LEU A 16 -10.24 -7.07 41.55
N ILE A 17 -9.38 -6.42 42.33
CA ILE A 17 -8.27 -7.08 43.05
C ILE A 17 -8.79 -8.07 44.10
N GLN A 18 -9.81 -7.69 44.89
CA GLN A 18 -10.42 -8.59 45.87
C GLN A 18 -11.05 -9.83 45.21
N THR A 19 -11.63 -9.66 44.02
CA THR A 19 -12.19 -10.77 43.23
C THR A 19 -11.10 -11.76 42.80
N LEU A 20 -9.90 -11.26 42.46
CA LEU A 20 -8.74 -12.11 42.15
C LEU A 20 -8.21 -12.83 43.40
N LEU A 21 -8.09 -12.12 44.53
CA LEU A 21 -7.60 -12.70 45.78
C LEU A 21 -8.52 -13.78 46.38
N GLY A 22 -9.80 -13.79 46.00
CA GLY A 22 -10.76 -14.82 46.41
C GLY A 22 -10.71 -16.11 45.58
N LYS A 23 -9.90 -16.18 44.52
CA LYS A 23 -9.74 -17.38 43.70
C LYS A 23 -8.69 -18.32 44.31
N PRO A 24 -8.98 -19.64 44.38
CA PRO A 24 -8.06 -20.62 44.97
C PRO A 24 -6.79 -20.84 44.12
N GLU A 25 -6.88 -20.65 42.80
CA GLU A 25 -5.73 -20.64 41.89
C GLU A 25 -5.84 -19.43 40.95
N LEU A 26 -4.73 -18.74 40.73
CA LEU A 26 -4.64 -17.57 39.86
C LEU A 26 -4.01 -17.97 38.53
N GLY A 27 -4.79 -17.94 37.45
CA GLY A 27 -4.30 -18.25 36.10
C GLY A 27 -3.88 -17.02 35.31
N GLU A 28 -3.07 -17.24 34.27
CA GLU A 28 -2.68 -16.20 33.30
C GLU A 28 -3.89 -15.51 32.67
N ALA A 29 -4.95 -16.27 32.36
CA ALA A 29 -6.19 -15.74 31.80
C ALA A 29 -6.90 -14.74 32.73
N ASP A 30 -6.85 -14.96 34.05
CA ASP A 30 -7.47 -14.07 35.05
C ASP A 30 -6.71 -12.76 35.18
N LEU A 31 -5.38 -12.84 35.17
CA LEU A 31 -4.50 -11.68 35.18
C LEU A 31 -4.63 -10.87 33.89
N LEU A 32 -4.75 -11.54 32.75
CA LEU A 32 -4.94 -10.89 31.45
C LEU A 32 -6.32 -10.20 31.39
N ALA A 33 -7.40 -10.85 31.86
CA ALA A 33 -8.73 -10.24 31.91
C ALA A 33 -8.76 -9.01 32.82
N PHE A 34 -8.08 -9.06 33.97
CA PHE A 34 -7.90 -7.90 34.84
C PHE A 34 -7.15 -6.78 34.10
N ALA A 35 -6.02 -7.08 33.48
CA ALA A 35 -5.21 -6.11 32.74
C ALA A 35 -5.99 -5.46 31.57
N GLN A 36 -6.78 -6.25 30.83
CA GLN A 36 -7.65 -5.75 29.76
C GLN A 36 -8.76 -4.85 30.30
N THR A 37 -9.31 -5.16 31.47
CA THR A 37 -10.33 -4.33 32.13
C THR A 37 -9.75 -2.97 32.55
N ILE A 38 -8.52 -2.96 33.09
CA ILE A 38 -7.80 -1.72 33.43
C ILE A 38 -7.45 -0.91 32.17
N ASN A 39 -7.03 -1.59 31.10
CA ASN A 39 -6.73 -0.99 29.80
C ASN A 39 -8.00 -0.47 29.09
N GLY A 40 -9.18 -0.91 29.52
CA GLY A 40 -10.47 -0.54 28.92
C GLY A 40 -10.75 -1.24 27.59
N GLY A 41 -10.17 -2.42 27.39
CA GLY A 41 -10.31 -3.24 26.19
C GLY A 41 -9.13 -4.19 25.99
N ALA A 42 -9.25 -5.08 24.99
CA ALA A 42 -8.18 -5.99 24.59
C ALA A 42 -6.90 -5.21 24.21
N PHE A 43 -5.74 -5.74 24.60
CA PHE A 43 -4.47 -5.21 24.11
C PHE A 43 -4.41 -5.41 22.61
N LYS A 44 -4.01 -4.35 21.89
CA LYS A 44 -3.79 -4.45 20.46
C LYS A 44 -2.42 -5.08 20.25
N ASP A 45 -2.36 -6.10 19.40
CA ASP A 45 -1.09 -6.55 18.88
C ASP A 45 -0.38 -5.38 18.18
N PRO A 46 0.97 -5.32 18.24
CA PRO A 46 1.69 -4.36 17.45
C PRO A 46 1.28 -4.53 15.98
N PRO A 47 1.04 -3.43 15.24
CA PRO A 47 0.71 -3.54 13.83
C PRO A 47 1.82 -4.32 13.12
N PRO A 48 1.49 -5.14 12.11
CA PRO A 48 2.49 -5.93 11.40
C PRO A 48 3.61 -5.00 10.90
N PRO A 49 4.88 -5.43 10.98
CA PRO A 49 6.00 -4.61 10.58
C PRO A 49 5.85 -4.22 9.11
N LYS A 50 6.09 -2.95 8.80
CA LYS A 50 6.04 -2.44 7.42
C LYS A 50 6.99 -3.30 6.55
N PRO A 51 6.57 -3.68 5.32
CA PRO A 51 7.43 -4.47 4.44
C PRO A 51 8.76 -3.75 4.21
N LYS A 52 9.86 -4.48 4.27
CA LYS A 52 11.19 -3.91 4.03
C LYS A 52 11.37 -3.60 2.54
N PRO A 53 12.06 -2.50 2.19
CA PRO A 53 12.41 -2.23 0.80
C PRO A 53 13.28 -3.36 0.22
N PRO A 54 13.03 -3.79 -1.03
CA PRO A 54 13.86 -4.82 -1.65
C PRO A 54 15.30 -4.31 -1.82
N THR A 55 16.22 -5.25 -1.72
CA THR A 55 17.65 -5.01 -1.93
C THR A 55 17.94 -4.82 -3.42
N ALA A 56 19.05 -4.13 -3.75
CA ALA A 56 19.46 -3.93 -5.14
C ALA A 56 19.65 -5.27 -5.89
N THR A 57 20.10 -6.32 -5.19
CA THR A 57 20.30 -7.66 -5.75
C THR A 57 18.97 -8.34 -6.09
N GLU A 58 17.99 -8.29 -5.20
CA GLU A 58 16.65 -8.86 -5.45
C GLU A 58 15.96 -8.18 -6.63
N ILE A 59 16.05 -6.84 -6.69
CA ILE A 59 15.49 -6.04 -7.78
C ILE A 59 16.13 -6.46 -9.11
N LYS A 60 17.46 -6.48 -9.18
CA LYS A 60 18.23 -6.91 -10.36
C LYS A 60 17.84 -8.31 -10.81
N ASN A 61 17.82 -9.27 -9.88
CA ASN A 61 17.54 -10.66 -10.20
C ASN A 61 16.12 -10.86 -10.75
N LYS A 62 15.13 -10.16 -10.19
CA LYS A 62 13.75 -10.23 -10.69
C LYS A 62 13.60 -9.62 -12.08
N VAL A 63 14.22 -8.47 -12.34
CA VAL A 63 14.22 -7.85 -13.67
C VAL A 63 14.91 -8.77 -14.68
N LEU A 64 16.08 -9.30 -14.36
CA LEU A 64 16.81 -10.25 -15.23
C LEU A 64 15.97 -11.50 -15.53
N ALA A 65 15.32 -12.07 -14.50
CA ALA A 65 14.47 -13.24 -14.65
C ALA A 65 13.26 -13.00 -15.56
N HIS A 66 12.63 -11.82 -15.50
CA HIS A 66 11.51 -11.46 -16.38
C HIS A 66 11.89 -11.51 -17.87
N PHE A 67 13.09 -11.02 -18.20
CA PHE A 67 13.67 -11.12 -19.55
C PHE A 67 14.43 -12.42 -19.81
N ARG A 68 14.31 -13.41 -18.92
CA ARG A 68 14.99 -14.73 -19.02
C ARG A 68 16.51 -14.61 -19.18
N CYS A 69 17.09 -13.55 -18.65
CA CYS A 69 18.52 -13.27 -18.67
C CYS A 69 19.18 -13.64 -17.34
N LYS A 70 20.46 -14.01 -17.36
CA LYS A 70 21.26 -14.28 -16.15
C LYS A 70 22.22 -13.14 -15.82
N THR A 71 22.57 -12.30 -16.80
CA THR A 71 23.52 -11.20 -16.64
C THR A 71 23.02 -9.93 -17.30
N VAL A 72 23.53 -8.78 -16.82
CA VAL A 72 23.23 -7.46 -17.43
C VAL A 72 23.68 -7.41 -18.89
N THR A 73 24.77 -8.09 -19.25
CA THR A 73 25.25 -8.18 -20.63
C THR A 73 24.26 -8.89 -21.54
N GLN A 74 23.62 -9.97 -21.05
CA GLN A 74 22.56 -10.65 -21.79
C GLN A 74 21.33 -9.75 -21.93
N LEU A 75 20.92 -9.09 -20.84
CA LEU A 75 19.78 -8.16 -20.87
C LEU A 75 19.96 -7.05 -21.89
N ARG A 76 21.14 -6.42 -21.96
CA ARG A 76 21.43 -5.34 -22.93
C ARG A 76 21.40 -5.82 -24.39
N LYS A 77 21.56 -7.12 -24.65
CA LYS A 77 21.48 -7.73 -25.98
C LYS A 77 20.12 -8.34 -26.27
N ASP A 78 19.24 -8.41 -25.26
CA ASP A 78 17.90 -8.97 -25.43
C ASP A 78 17.04 -8.03 -26.27
N LYS A 79 16.44 -8.57 -27.34
CA LYS A 79 15.66 -7.78 -28.30
C LYS A 79 14.38 -7.22 -27.67
N ASN A 80 13.74 -7.98 -26.80
CA ASN A 80 12.51 -7.54 -26.13
C ASN A 80 12.82 -6.39 -25.16
N PHE A 81 13.91 -6.52 -24.40
CA PHE A 81 14.40 -5.45 -23.54
C PHE A 81 14.73 -4.19 -24.36
N GLN A 82 15.53 -4.31 -25.43
CA GLN A 82 15.86 -3.17 -26.29
C GLN A 82 14.61 -2.49 -26.86
N LEU A 83 13.67 -3.27 -27.39
CA LEU A 83 12.41 -2.74 -27.92
C LEU A 83 11.62 -1.98 -26.83
N SER A 84 11.52 -2.57 -25.64
CA SER A 84 10.80 -1.99 -24.49
C SER A 84 11.47 -0.74 -23.90
N MET A 85 12.76 -0.54 -24.16
CA MET A 85 13.58 0.57 -23.69
C MET A 85 13.84 1.62 -24.78
N THR A 86 13.22 1.49 -25.96
CA THR A 86 13.41 2.45 -27.06
C THR A 86 12.95 3.84 -26.63
N GLY A 87 13.84 4.84 -26.74
CA GLY A 87 13.55 6.23 -26.34
C GLY A 87 13.71 6.50 -24.83
N GLU A 88 14.17 5.53 -24.04
CA GLU A 88 14.34 5.65 -22.59
C GLU A 88 15.82 5.63 -22.21
N GLU A 89 16.25 6.56 -21.36
CA GLU A 89 17.63 6.65 -20.87
C GLU A 89 17.73 6.10 -19.44
N VAL A 90 17.92 4.79 -19.29
CA VAL A 90 18.19 4.16 -17.99
C VAL A 90 19.57 3.51 -17.99
N ALA A 91 20.46 3.98 -17.11
CA ALA A 91 21.88 3.60 -17.14
C ALA A 91 22.17 2.18 -16.62
N LEU A 92 21.27 1.60 -15.82
CA LEU A 92 21.41 0.28 -15.16
C LEU A 92 22.60 0.19 -14.18
N LYS A 93 23.04 1.32 -13.63
CA LYS A 93 24.18 1.41 -12.71
C LYS A 93 23.72 1.46 -11.26
N THR A 94 22.72 2.27 -10.97
CA THR A 94 22.27 2.58 -9.61
C THR A 94 21.10 1.70 -9.19
N LYS A 95 20.84 1.60 -7.88
CA LYS A 95 19.62 0.92 -7.39
C LYS A 95 18.36 1.54 -8.00
N ASP A 96 18.35 2.85 -8.17
CA ASP A 96 17.19 3.59 -8.68
C ASP A 96 16.92 3.27 -10.15
N ASP A 97 17.96 3.14 -10.99
CA ASP A 97 17.81 2.67 -12.37
C ASP A 97 17.09 1.31 -12.42
N TRP A 98 17.48 0.39 -11.53
CA TRP A 98 16.86 -0.93 -11.45
C TRP A 98 15.45 -0.89 -10.85
N LEU A 99 15.16 0.04 -9.94
CA LEU A 99 13.82 0.26 -9.42
C LEU A 99 12.86 0.77 -10.50
N VAL A 100 13.32 1.65 -11.40
CA VAL A 100 12.52 2.10 -12.55
C VAL A 100 12.11 0.88 -13.40
N LEU A 101 13.06 0.01 -13.74
CA LEU A 101 12.74 -1.21 -14.50
C LEU A 101 11.84 -2.17 -13.74
N TYR A 102 12.08 -2.35 -12.43
CA TYR A 102 11.26 -3.22 -11.59
C TYR A 102 9.81 -2.75 -11.56
N ARG A 103 9.61 -1.45 -11.32
CA ARG A 103 8.29 -0.82 -11.33
C ARG A 103 7.65 -0.94 -12.71
N ARG A 104 8.40 -0.89 -13.80
CA ARG A 104 7.84 -1.03 -15.15
C ARG A 104 7.42 -2.47 -15.48
N PHE A 105 8.30 -3.44 -15.27
CA PHE A 105 8.14 -4.80 -15.82
C PHE A 105 7.70 -5.85 -14.81
N ILE A 106 7.99 -5.66 -13.53
CA ILE A 106 7.70 -6.63 -12.47
C ILE A 106 6.45 -6.23 -11.69
N GLY A 107 6.38 -4.96 -11.26
CA GLY A 107 5.32 -4.46 -10.42
C GLY A 107 5.84 -3.57 -9.31
N ILE A 108 5.01 -3.31 -8.32
CA ILE A 108 5.33 -2.38 -7.23
C ILE A 108 6.06 -3.16 -6.13
N PRO A 109 7.17 -2.66 -5.56
CA PRO A 109 7.77 -3.25 -4.36
C PRO A 109 6.77 -3.38 -3.22
N ALA A 110 6.85 -4.44 -2.40
CA ALA A 110 5.87 -4.68 -1.33
C ALA A 110 5.80 -3.53 -0.31
N ASN A 111 6.90 -2.81 -0.11
CA ASN A 111 6.99 -1.64 0.77
C ASN A 111 6.37 -0.36 0.17
N GLU A 112 6.01 -0.39 -1.11
CA GLU A 112 5.34 0.68 -1.86
C GLU A 112 3.87 0.31 -2.17
N GLN A 113 3.39 -0.84 -1.67
CA GLN A 113 2.01 -1.30 -1.80
C GLN A 113 1.24 -1.14 -0.49
N ASN A 114 -0.09 -1.08 -0.60
CA ASN A 114 -0.99 -1.00 0.56
C ASN A 114 -0.58 0.10 1.54
N LEU A 115 -0.08 1.22 0.98
CA LEU A 115 0.24 2.39 1.76
C LEU A 115 -1.02 2.90 2.46
N VAL A 116 -0.85 3.55 3.60
CA VAL A 116 -1.99 4.17 4.28
C VAL A 116 -2.47 5.33 3.39
N ASP A 117 -3.78 5.37 3.11
CA ASP A 117 -4.37 6.42 2.31
C ASP A 117 -4.02 7.82 2.85
N GLY A 118 -3.79 8.73 1.93
CA GLY A 118 -3.27 10.05 2.23
C GLY A 118 -3.45 11.00 1.04
N PRO A 119 -2.90 12.22 1.10
CA PRO A 119 -3.16 13.25 0.08
C PRO A 119 -2.83 12.81 -1.35
N THR A 120 -1.78 11.99 -1.51
CA THR A 120 -1.31 11.45 -2.80
C THR A 120 -1.48 9.94 -2.91
N VAL A 121 -1.94 9.27 -1.85
CA VAL A 121 -2.05 7.80 -1.80
C VAL A 121 -3.52 7.42 -1.91
N ILE A 122 -3.85 6.70 -2.98
CA ILE A 122 -5.20 6.24 -3.28
C ILE A 122 -5.16 4.72 -3.48
N ASN A 123 -6.02 3.99 -2.77
CA ASN A 123 -6.05 2.53 -2.78
C ASN A 123 -4.67 1.92 -2.53
N GLY A 124 -3.94 2.51 -1.58
CA GLY A 124 -2.61 2.06 -1.19
C GLY A 124 -1.48 2.30 -2.18
N ILE A 125 -1.69 3.11 -3.23
CA ILE A 125 -0.69 3.50 -4.21
C ILE A 125 -0.50 5.02 -4.23
N ASP A 126 0.74 5.49 -4.14
CA ASP A 126 1.07 6.89 -4.41
C ASP A 126 0.93 7.17 -5.92
N VAL A 127 -0.08 7.95 -6.30
CA VAL A 127 -0.44 8.21 -7.69
C VAL A 127 0.57 9.09 -8.42
N LEU A 128 1.31 9.91 -7.68
CA LEU A 128 2.36 10.77 -8.25
C LEU A 128 3.62 9.96 -8.57
N GLN A 129 3.89 8.92 -7.77
CA GLN A 129 5.05 8.04 -7.97
C GLN A 129 4.76 6.87 -8.91
N HIS A 130 3.51 6.41 -8.99
CA HIS A 130 3.16 5.18 -9.71
C HIS A 130 1.97 5.38 -10.65
N PHE A 131 2.18 5.10 -11.94
CA PHE A 131 1.10 5.08 -12.92
C PHE A 131 0.41 3.70 -12.95
N ARG A 132 -0.66 3.54 -12.16
CA ARG A 132 -1.39 2.29 -11.98
C ARG A 132 -2.91 2.51 -11.99
N PRO A 133 -3.47 2.86 -13.16
CA PRO A 133 -4.82 3.41 -13.22
C PRO A 133 -5.88 2.39 -12.75
N TRP A 134 -5.74 1.10 -13.06
CA TRP A 134 -6.66 0.05 -12.61
C TRP A 134 -6.71 -0.12 -11.09
N VAL A 135 -5.54 -0.13 -10.43
CA VAL A 135 -5.45 -0.26 -8.96
C VAL A 135 -5.96 1.01 -8.30
N VAL A 136 -5.57 2.18 -8.82
CA VAL A 136 -6.00 3.49 -8.30
C VAL A 136 -7.52 3.64 -8.40
N PHE A 137 -8.15 3.20 -9.49
CA PHE A 137 -9.62 3.21 -9.60
C PHE A 137 -10.30 2.05 -8.87
N GLY A 138 -9.55 1.05 -8.40
CA GLY A 138 -10.11 -0.13 -7.73
C GLY A 138 -10.93 -1.01 -8.67
N LEU A 139 -10.52 -1.10 -9.94
CA LEU A 139 -11.23 -1.80 -11.01
C LEU A 139 -10.41 -2.96 -11.56
N ASP A 140 -11.09 -4.04 -11.98
CA ASP A 140 -10.45 -5.17 -12.66
C ASP A 140 -10.33 -4.88 -14.16
N PRO A 141 -9.11 -4.88 -14.74
CA PRO A 141 -8.91 -4.63 -16.17
C PRO A 141 -9.64 -5.60 -17.11
N LYS A 142 -10.06 -6.77 -16.64
CA LYS A 142 -10.72 -7.79 -17.47
C LYS A 142 -12.24 -7.63 -17.55
N THR A 143 -12.85 -7.03 -16.54
CA THR A 143 -14.31 -6.97 -16.41
C THR A 143 -14.85 -5.55 -16.37
N ALA A 144 -14.01 -4.57 -16.05
CA ALA A 144 -14.45 -3.19 -15.88
C ALA A 144 -14.91 -2.57 -17.20
N THR A 145 -15.99 -1.80 -17.11
CA THR A 145 -16.60 -1.08 -18.22
C THR A 145 -16.15 0.39 -18.25
N ALA A 146 -16.32 1.04 -19.41
CA ALA A 146 -15.99 2.46 -19.56
C ALA A 146 -16.79 3.36 -18.59
N ASP A 147 -18.02 2.99 -18.26
CA ASP A 147 -18.86 3.76 -17.35
C ASP A 147 -18.41 3.60 -15.89
N GLU A 148 -18.01 2.40 -15.47
CA GLU A 148 -17.40 2.18 -14.16
C GLU A 148 -16.09 2.97 -14.00
N VAL A 149 -15.28 3.06 -15.05
CA VAL A 149 -14.06 3.90 -15.05
C VAL A 149 -14.42 5.38 -14.86
N ARG A 150 -15.43 5.88 -15.58
CA ARG A 150 -15.89 7.28 -15.45
C ARG A 150 -16.48 7.55 -14.07
N GLU A 151 -17.17 6.59 -13.49
CA GLU A 151 -17.75 6.71 -12.15
C GLU A 151 -16.67 6.69 -11.07
N ALA A 152 -15.72 5.75 -11.14
CA ALA A 152 -14.58 5.69 -10.24
C ALA A 152 -13.76 6.99 -10.29
N PHE A 153 -13.52 7.52 -11.48
CA PHE A 153 -12.87 8.81 -11.66
C PHE A 153 -13.64 9.95 -10.99
N ARG A 154 -14.96 10.06 -11.22
CA ARG A 154 -15.80 11.10 -10.60
C ARG A 154 -15.74 11.04 -9.08
N ARG A 155 -15.81 9.84 -8.51
CA ARG A 155 -15.72 9.60 -7.07
C ARG A 155 -14.38 10.08 -6.49
N LEU A 156 -13.27 9.76 -7.15
CA LEU A 156 -11.93 10.17 -6.69
C LEU A 156 -11.70 11.67 -6.85
N ILE A 157 -12.16 12.28 -7.96
CA ILE A 157 -12.06 13.73 -8.13
C ILE A 157 -12.84 14.45 -7.04
N GLN A 158 -14.06 14.02 -6.72
CA GLN A 158 -14.83 14.65 -5.65
C GLN A 158 -14.10 14.65 -4.29
N GLN A 159 -13.21 13.68 -4.05
CA GLN A 159 -12.43 13.58 -2.81
C GLN A 159 -11.10 14.33 -2.89
N HIS A 160 -10.44 14.35 -4.05
CA HIS A 160 -9.07 14.82 -4.23
C HIS A 160 -8.93 16.09 -5.10
N HIS A 161 -10.04 16.72 -5.52
CA HIS A 161 -9.98 17.97 -6.28
C HIS A 161 -9.38 19.10 -5.43
N PRO A 162 -8.58 20.02 -6.00
CA PRO A 162 -8.03 21.17 -5.29
C PRO A 162 -9.09 22.03 -4.61
N ASP A 163 -10.28 22.16 -5.21
CA ASP A 163 -11.40 22.91 -4.61
C ASP A 163 -11.94 22.29 -3.31
N HIS A 164 -11.61 21.02 -3.05
CA HIS A 164 -11.95 20.29 -1.81
C HIS A 164 -10.74 20.12 -0.88
N GLY A 165 -9.64 20.83 -1.14
CA GLY A 165 -8.40 20.73 -0.36
C GLY A 165 -7.44 19.62 -0.83
N GLY A 166 -7.66 19.05 -2.01
CA GLY A 166 -6.75 18.08 -2.63
C GLY A 166 -5.57 18.71 -3.39
N ASP A 167 -4.72 17.86 -3.97
CA ASP A 167 -3.54 18.30 -4.73
C ASP A 167 -3.89 18.40 -6.23
N PRO A 168 -3.68 19.55 -6.90
CA PRO A 168 -3.93 19.69 -8.33
C PRO A 168 -3.16 18.68 -9.18
N ARG A 169 -1.96 18.27 -8.75
CA ARG A 169 -1.15 17.25 -9.44
C ARG A 169 -1.80 15.88 -9.38
N VAL A 170 -2.49 15.57 -8.28
CA VAL A 170 -3.25 14.32 -8.13
C VAL A 170 -4.46 14.34 -9.07
N ALA A 171 -5.20 15.44 -9.14
CA ALA A 171 -6.33 15.58 -10.06
C ALA A 171 -5.93 15.44 -11.54
N GLU A 172 -4.84 16.11 -11.95
CA GLU A 172 -4.27 15.97 -13.30
C GLU A 172 -3.85 14.52 -13.59
N ARG A 173 -3.22 13.87 -12.61
CA ARG A 173 -2.77 12.49 -12.74
C ARG A 173 -3.93 11.51 -12.88
N LEU A 174 -5.00 11.70 -12.11
CA LEU A 174 -6.24 10.93 -12.21
C LEU A 174 -6.90 11.10 -13.59
N GLN A 175 -6.88 12.31 -14.14
CA GLN A 175 -7.40 12.57 -15.48
C GLN A 175 -6.59 11.80 -16.54
N THR A 176 -5.26 11.88 -16.49
CA THR A 176 -4.38 11.13 -17.41
C THR A 176 -4.60 9.62 -17.30
N MET A 177 -4.77 9.11 -16.07
CA MET A 177 -5.06 7.70 -15.81
C MET A 177 -6.38 7.25 -16.43
N LYS A 178 -7.46 8.02 -16.24
CA LYS A 178 -8.77 7.75 -16.85
C LYS A 178 -8.67 7.71 -18.37
N ASP A 179 -8.07 8.74 -18.97
CA ASP A 179 -7.94 8.85 -20.42
C ASP A 179 -7.11 7.69 -20.99
N SER A 180 -6.07 7.25 -20.28
CA SER A 180 -5.25 6.10 -20.68
C SER A 180 -6.02 4.77 -20.69
N ILE A 181 -6.93 4.56 -19.75
CA ILE A 181 -7.77 3.36 -19.73
C ILE A 181 -8.81 3.43 -20.85
N LEU A 182 -9.51 4.55 -20.97
CA LEU A 182 -10.57 4.71 -21.96
C LEU A 182 -10.03 4.60 -23.40
N ALA A 183 -8.79 5.04 -23.65
CA ALA A 183 -8.14 4.86 -24.95
C ALA A 183 -7.84 3.38 -25.30
N LEU A 184 -7.75 2.50 -24.29
CA LEU A 184 -7.52 1.06 -24.47
C LEU A 184 -8.82 0.25 -24.50
N MET A 185 -9.95 0.87 -24.19
CA MET A 185 -11.27 0.25 -24.25
C MET A 185 -11.89 0.52 -25.64
N PRO A 186 -12.19 -0.52 -26.44
CA PRO A 186 -12.85 -0.39 -27.73
C PRO A 186 -14.33 0.01 -27.62
#